data_AF-A0A1F9MA87-F1
#
_entry.id   AF-A0A1F9MA87-F1
#
_cell.length_a   1.000
_cell.length_b   1.000
_cell.length_c   1.000
_cell.angle_alpha   90.00
_cell.angle_beta   90.00
_cell.angle_gamma   90.00
#
_symmetry.space_group_name_H-M   'P 1'
#
loop_
_entity.id
_entity.type
_entity.pdbx_description
1 polymer ?
#
loop_
_entity_poly.entity_id
_entity_poly.type
_entity_poly.pdbx_seq_one_letter_code
_entity_poly.pdbx_strand_id
1 'polypeptide(L)'
;MVRLMMVLVLVLGLGCQPAEEENRGKPSTTQVGELSDYSFEELLKLQEEGAITQEVLTAEVTRRLMENEAFLAEVKGPQGPEGPAGTAGEPGPVGEQGLQGNPGSSLTWLGSLAEDPLEPARNQAYYNPADGVAYVYDGVDWMILARDGKVGAQGEVGEAGPEGQQGTEGLAGAVGEPGPVGKQGPRGEQGLGVLDVPSIVSVPPETLDSTVAFEYQVGTNGGQGPYYYYLMEGPAEASLEVATGLLTWQPQPADVGVTHGFGLVVLDSAGLVGGQRFELTVVLTDLLAPTNLTIMLNHGETSTDRAEVTVTLTAEDNWGVSGYCLREEDETPVLGDACWEEVAVEAIFNAEVGYALSAGAGEKTVYVWFRDENDNLAGPAMATILREVVVPELLTNEWVPIPNGSFQMGQEEIATPVHQVTLSAYMMLKYEVTAGEYKACVDAGVCTYNGSTSGDNYTYNRTGNEAHPINEVNWYEARTYCQWLDGDLPTEAQWEYAARGSDGRTYPWGNESPEVTKLNYNGNVGITTPVQNYPMGVSPFGLHDMAGNVWEWVADWYGNYSSEALVDPVGPESGTGRGLRGGSYDSDNVYVRAAERGSNFLPGSRDYRVGFRCAAPQD
;
A
#
# COMPACT_ATOMS: atom_id res chain seq x y z
N MET A 1 39.26 -56.26 19.18
CA MET A 1 40.03 -56.02 20.42
C MET A 1 39.07 -55.43 21.44
N VAL A 2 38.49 -56.27 22.32
CA VAL A 2 38.81 -56.41 23.77
C VAL A 2 38.19 -55.25 24.59
N ARG A 3 37.42 -55.40 25.69
CA ARG A 3 36.80 -56.47 26.52
C ARG A 3 35.90 -55.73 27.54
N LEU A 4 34.60 -56.03 27.71
CA LEU A 4 33.95 -56.83 28.78
C LEU A 4 34.74 -57.13 30.09
N MET A 5 34.18 -56.77 31.27
CA MET A 5 34.24 -57.40 32.63
C MET A 5 33.79 -56.36 33.69
N MET A 6 32.71 -56.48 34.47
CA MET A 6 32.36 -57.43 35.56
C MET A 6 33.44 -57.58 36.66
N VAL A 7 33.18 -57.02 37.85
CA VAL A 7 33.87 -57.35 39.12
C VAL A 7 32.84 -57.44 40.24
N LEU A 8 33.04 -58.44 41.09
CA LEU A 8 32.18 -59.07 42.08
C LEU A 8 32.89 -59.05 43.46
N VAL A 9 32.16 -58.68 44.53
CA VAL A 9 32.21 -59.18 45.94
C VAL A 9 33.48 -59.03 46.82
N LEU A 10 33.30 -58.50 48.06
CA LEU A 10 33.55 -59.12 49.40
C LEU A 10 33.38 -58.03 50.50
N VAL A 11 32.41 -58.05 51.45
CA VAL A 11 32.06 -58.92 52.62
C VAL A 11 32.89 -58.67 53.90
N LEU A 12 32.15 -58.63 55.04
CA LEU A 12 32.47 -58.69 56.49
C LEU A 12 32.33 -57.33 57.22
N GLY A 13 31.53 -57.15 58.27
CA GLY A 13 30.74 -58.06 59.10
C GLY A 13 30.92 -57.67 60.58
N LEU A 14 29.83 -57.49 61.33
CA LEU A 14 29.77 -57.63 62.80
C LEU A 14 28.30 -57.77 63.20
N GLY A 15 27.95 -58.95 63.72
CA GLY A 15 26.63 -59.26 64.24
C GLY A 15 26.48 -58.93 65.73
N CYS A 16 25.24 -58.79 66.17
CA CYS A 16 24.84 -59.12 67.54
C CYS A 16 23.39 -59.60 67.52
N GLN A 17 23.15 -60.73 68.19
CA GLN A 17 21.93 -61.52 68.27
C GLN A 17 21.09 -61.10 69.51
N PRO A 18 19.94 -61.73 69.82
CA PRO A 18 18.61 -61.10 69.88
C PRO A 18 18.12 -60.82 71.31
N ALA A 19 17.01 -60.08 71.43
CA ALA A 19 16.19 -60.03 72.64
C ALA A 19 14.74 -60.44 72.30
N GLU A 20 14.35 -61.64 72.74
CA GLU A 20 12.97 -61.98 73.19
C GLU A 20 12.80 -61.28 74.57
N GLU A 21 11.67 -60.79 75.08
CA GLU A 21 10.23 -61.12 75.10
C GLU A 21 9.48 -59.76 75.22
N GLU A 22 8.22 -59.57 74.84
CA GLU A 22 7.06 -60.05 75.59
C GLU A 22 5.77 -59.88 74.75
N ASN A 23 5.04 -60.98 74.66
CA ASN A 23 3.81 -61.14 73.91
C ASN A 23 2.60 -60.71 74.77
N ARG A 24 1.92 -59.62 74.39
CA ARG A 24 0.52 -59.37 74.80
C ARG A 24 -0.27 -58.76 73.65
N GLY A 25 -1.06 -59.62 73.00
CA GLY A 25 -2.37 -59.26 72.44
C GLY A 25 -2.41 -58.75 71.00
N LYS A 26 -2.11 -59.61 70.01
CA LYS A 26 -2.59 -59.44 68.62
C LYS A 26 -3.85 -60.30 68.40
N PRO A 27 -4.96 -59.75 67.87
CA PRO A 27 -5.97 -60.58 67.23
C PRO A 27 -5.49 -60.99 65.84
N SER A 28 -5.41 -62.31 65.61
CA SER A 28 -5.53 -63.03 64.33
C SER A 28 -5.21 -62.26 63.03
N THR A 29 -3.97 -62.36 62.54
CA THR A 29 -3.63 -61.96 61.16
C THR A 29 -4.16 -62.98 60.17
N THR A 30 -5.18 -62.61 59.40
CA THR A 30 -5.61 -63.30 58.18
C THR A 30 -4.44 -63.29 57.19
N GLN A 31 -4.05 -64.45 56.63
CA GLN A 31 -3.06 -64.50 55.55
C GLN A 31 -3.62 -63.76 54.33
N VAL A 32 -3.04 -62.61 53.98
CA VAL A 32 -3.31 -61.90 52.72
C VAL A 32 -2.57 -62.64 51.60
N GLY A 33 -3.25 -62.91 50.48
CA GLY A 33 -2.66 -63.55 49.28
C GLY A 33 -1.71 -62.61 48.52
N GLU A 34 -1.32 -62.97 47.28
CA GLU A 34 -0.58 -62.04 46.42
C GLU A 34 -1.43 -60.79 46.16
N LEU A 35 -0.86 -59.60 46.43
CA LEU A 35 -1.62 -58.35 46.36
C LEU A 35 -2.21 -58.12 44.97
N SER A 36 -1.53 -58.61 43.90
CA SER A 36 -1.93 -58.58 42.48
C SER A 36 -3.35 -59.09 42.19
N ASP A 37 -3.88 -59.94 43.06
CA ASP A 37 -5.13 -60.64 42.84
C ASP A 37 -6.35 -59.90 43.41
N TYR A 38 -6.13 -58.81 44.16
CA TYR A 38 -7.18 -57.98 44.76
C TYR A 38 -7.55 -56.80 43.85
N SER A 39 -8.84 -56.47 43.80
CA SER A 39 -9.36 -55.25 43.15
C SER A 39 -8.93 -53.98 43.91
N PHE A 40 -9.09 -52.80 43.32
CA PHE A 40 -8.71 -51.56 44.00
C PHE A 40 -9.54 -51.33 45.28
N GLU A 41 -10.84 -51.62 45.24
CA GLU A 41 -11.72 -51.56 46.43
C GLU A 41 -11.33 -52.59 47.50
N GLU A 42 -10.88 -53.78 47.11
CA GLU A 42 -10.42 -54.80 48.05
C GLU A 42 -9.08 -54.43 48.70
N LEU A 43 -8.18 -53.79 47.95
CA LEU A 43 -6.92 -53.25 48.48
C LEU A 43 -7.15 -52.10 49.47
N LEU A 44 -8.09 -51.20 49.18
CA LEU A 44 -8.52 -50.15 50.11
C LEU A 44 -9.09 -50.76 51.39
N LYS A 45 -9.94 -51.79 51.27
CA LYS A 45 -10.53 -52.47 52.43
C LYS A 45 -9.48 -53.20 53.28
N LEU A 46 -8.48 -53.81 52.66
CA LEU A 46 -7.34 -54.40 53.37
C LEU A 46 -6.50 -53.35 54.11
N GLN A 47 -6.39 -52.13 53.58
CA GLN A 47 -5.71 -51.02 54.25
C GLN A 47 -6.54 -50.50 55.44
N GLU A 48 -7.86 -50.35 55.28
CA GLU A 48 -8.77 -49.89 56.34
C GLU A 48 -8.86 -50.90 57.50
N GLU A 49 -8.80 -52.21 57.19
CA GLU A 49 -8.74 -53.29 58.18
C GLU A 49 -7.34 -53.45 58.81
N GLY A 50 -6.35 -52.64 58.39
CA GLY A 50 -4.98 -52.64 58.89
C GLY A 50 -4.15 -53.85 58.46
N ALA A 51 -4.61 -54.60 57.46
CA ALA A 51 -3.93 -55.78 56.92
C ALA A 51 -2.75 -55.42 56.01
N ILE A 52 -2.76 -54.23 55.40
CA ILE A 52 -1.63 -53.64 54.67
C ILE A 52 -1.40 -52.19 55.09
N THR A 53 -0.15 -51.72 55.05
CA THR A 53 0.19 -50.33 55.35
C THR A 53 -0.10 -49.42 54.16
N GLN A 54 -0.34 -48.13 54.40
CA GLN A 54 -0.52 -47.13 53.33
C GLN A 54 0.63 -47.16 52.31
N GLU A 55 1.87 -47.32 52.77
CA GLU A 55 3.06 -47.40 51.90
C GLU A 55 3.04 -48.63 50.97
N VAL A 56 2.44 -49.74 51.41
CA VAL A 56 2.32 -50.99 50.61
C VAL A 56 1.15 -50.87 49.63
N LEU A 57 0.04 -50.25 50.04
CA LEU A 57 -1.06 -49.90 49.14
C LEU A 57 -0.57 -48.97 48.02
N THR A 58 0.15 -47.90 48.38
CA THR A 58 0.70 -46.94 47.43
C THR A 58 1.68 -47.61 46.47
N ALA A 59 2.63 -48.42 46.96
CA ALA A 59 3.58 -49.11 46.09
C ALA A 59 2.90 -50.04 45.08
N GLU A 60 1.87 -50.79 45.48
CA GLU A 60 1.18 -51.73 44.59
C GLU A 60 0.24 -51.02 43.60
N VAL A 61 -0.47 -49.98 44.03
CA VAL A 61 -1.31 -49.15 43.14
C VAL A 61 -0.46 -48.41 42.11
N THR A 62 0.66 -47.83 42.54
CA THR A 62 1.63 -47.17 41.65
C THR A 62 2.24 -48.15 40.66
N ARG A 63 2.60 -49.38 41.09
CA ARG A 63 3.10 -50.42 40.19
C ARG A 63 2.08 -50.80 39.11
N ARG A 64 0.80 -50.97 39.46
CA ARG A 64 -0.25 -51.36 38.49
C ARG A 64 -0.68 -50.25 37.55
N LEU A 65 -0.66 -49.01 38.01
CA LEU A 65 -0.90 -47.84 37.15
C LEU A 65 0.17 -47.72 36.05
N MET A 66 1.37 -48.28 36.23
CA MET A 66 2.42 -48.33 35.22
C MET A 66 2.29 -49.50 34.22
N GLU A 67 1.53 -50.55 34.54
CA GLU A 67 1.57 -51.83 33.80
C GLU A 67 0.21 -52.27 33.21
N ASN A 68 -0.92 -51.70 33.65
CA ASN A 68 -2.26 -52.21 33.31
C ASN A 68 -3.30 -51.09 33.04
N GLU A 69 -3.62 -50.84 31.76
CA GLU A 69 -4.64 -49.85 31.34
C GLU A 69 -6.05 -50.13 31.87
N ALA A 70 -6.42 -51.40 32.11
CA ALA A 70 -7.74 -51.76 32.60
C ALA A 70 -7.92 -51.35 34.08
N PHE A 71 -6.84 -51.37 34.87
CA PHE A 71 -6.85 -50.90 36.25
C PHE A 71 -7.07 -49.37 36.32
N LEU A 72 -6.61 -48.63 35.31
CA LEU A 72 -6.79 -47.18 35.21
C LEU A 72 -8.25 -46.77 35.00
N ALA A 73 -9.06 -47.64 34.38
CA ALA A 73 -10.50 -47.44 34.23
C ALA A 73 -11.27 -47.80 35.52
N GLU A 74 -10.79 -48.77 36.30
CA GLU A 74 -11.37 -49.17 37.60
C GLU A 74 -11.26 -48.04 38.64
N VAL A 75 -10.14 -47.32 38.67
CA VAL A 75 -9.90 -46.20 39.60
C VAL A 75 -10.73 -44.95 39.26
N LYS A 76 -11.16 -44.77 38.01
CA LYS A 76 -11.84 -43.54 37.54
C LYS A 76 -13.34 -43.46 37.86
N GLY A 77 -14.00 -44.56 38.20
CA GLY A 77 -15.45 -44.62 38.39
C GLY A 77 -16.27 -44.34 37.10
N PRO A 78 -17.58 -44.64 37.07
CA PRO A 78 -18.40 -44.46 35.86
C PRO A 78 -18.66 -42.98 35.53
N GLN A 79 -18.50 -42.64 34.25
CA GLN A 79 -18.78 -41.31 33.68
C GLN A 79 -20.27 -40.96 33.81
N GLY A 80 -20.59 -39.77 34.33
CA GLY A 80 -21.98 -39.28 34.43
C GLY A 80 -22.61 -39.03 33.06
N PRO A 81 -23.96 -39.11 32.93
CA PRO A 81 -24.63 -38.96 31.64
C PRO A 81 -24.50 -37.54 31.09
N GLU A 82 -24.31 -37.46 29.78
CA GLU A 82 -24.21 -36.23 28.98
C GLU A 82 -25.52 -35.42 29.05
N GLY A 83 -25.42 -34.11 29.29
CA GLY A 83 -26.58 -33.22 29.36
C GLY A 83 -27.22 -32.99 27.98
N PRO A 84 -28.55 -32.76 27.90
CA PRO A 84 -29.22 -32.58 26.62
C PRO A 84 -28.76 -31.29 25.91
N ALA A 85 -28.55 -31.39 24.60
CA ALA A 85 -28.15 -30.28 23.74
C ALA A 85 -29.19 -29.15 23.73
N GLY A 86 -28.72 -27.90 23.83
CA GLY A 86 -29.55 -26.70 23.74
C GLY A 86 -30.14 -26.48 22.34
N THR A 87 -31.36 -25.95 22.27
CA THR A 87 -32.02 -25.62 21.00
C THR A 87 -31.42 -24.37 20.35
N ALA A 88 -31.25 -24.42 19.02
CA ALA A 88 -30.73 -23.31 18.21
C ALA A 88 -31.58 -22.03 18.34
N GLY A 89 -30.93 -20.87 18.45
CA GLY A 89 -31.58 -19.56 18.51
C GLY A 89 -32.11 -19.08 17.15
N GLU A 90 -33.19 -18.29 17.18
CA GLU A 90 -33.80 -17.66 16.01
C GLU A 90 -32.85 -16.63 15.35
N PRO A 91 -32.87 -16.46 14.01
CA PRO A 91 -32.03 -15.48 13.33
C PRO A 91 -32.45 -14.03 13.65
N GLY A 92 -31.45 -13.15 13.82
CA GLY A 92 -31.68 -11.72 14.03
C GLY A 92 -32.30 -11.01 12.81
N PRO A 93 -32.91 -9.81 13.00
CA PRO A 93 -33.57 -9.08 11.92
C PRO A 93 -32.57 -8.58 10.87
N VAL A 94 -32.97 -8.71 9.60
CA VAL A 94 -32.24 -8.24 8.42
C VAL A 94 -32.21 -6.70 8.40
N GLY A 95 -31.01 -6.12 8.27
CA GLY A 95 -30.81 -4.67 8.16
C GLY A 95 -31.38 -4.09 6.86
N GLU A 96 -31.70 -2.79 6.87
CA GLU A 96 -32.27 -2.10 5.71
C GLU A 96 -31.35 -2.16 4.49
N GLN A 97 -31.93 -2.54 3.35
CA GLN A 97 -31.24 -2.69 2.08
C GLN A 97 -30.92 -1.30 1.50
N GLY A 98 -29.64 -1.04 1.25
CA GLY A 98 -29.18 0.20 0.62
C GLY A 98 -29.84 0.45 -0.74
N LEU A 99 -29.91 1.72 -1.15
CA LEU A 99 -30.54 2.17 -2.40
C LEU A 99 -30.00 1.38 -3.60
N GLN A 100 -30.93 0.78 -4.35
CA GLN A 100 -30.64 0.06 -5.58
C GLN A 100 -30.06 1.05 -6.61
N GLY A 101 -28.80 0.85 -6.99
CA GLY A 101 -28.17 1.58 -8.09
C GLY A 101 -28.95 1.40 -9.40
N ASN A 102 -28.80 2.38 -10.30
CA ASN A 102 -29.45 2.34 -11.62
C ASN A 102 -29.19 1.00 -12.32
N PRO A 103 -30.19 0.40 -13.00
CA PRO A 103 -29.99 -0.87 -13.67
C PRO A 103 -28.86 -0.74 -14.69
N GLY A 104 -27.79 -1.53 -14.48
CA GLY A 104 -26.70 -1.67 -15.44
C GLY A 104 -27.21 -2.24 -16.76
N SER A 105 -26.43 -2.05 -17.83
CA SER A 105 -26.73 -2.63 -19.14
C SER A 105 -26.86 -4.16 -19.03
N SER A 106 -27.93 -4.73 -19.56
CA SER A 106 -28.19 -6.18 -19.49
C SER A 106 -27.17 -6.98 -20.29
N LEU A 107 -26.56 -7.98 -19.65
CA LEU A 107 -25.69 -8.96 -20.30
C LEU A 107 -26.54 -10.06 -20.96
N THR A 108 -26.11 -10.52 -22.13
CA THR A 108 -26.70 -11.66 -22.84
C THR A 108 -25.78 -12.87 -22.68
N TRP A 109 -26.16 -13.79 -21.79
CA TRP A 109 -25.36 -14.97 -21.49
C TRP A 109 -25.56 -16.07 -22.54
N LEU A 110 -24.47 -16.52 -23.17
CA LEU A 110 -24.45 -17.53 -24.22
C LEU A 110 -24.19 -18.96 -23.71
N GLY A 111 -23.86 -19.11 -22.43
CA GLY A 111 -23.51 -20.42 -21.85
C GLY A 111 -22.02 -20.72 -21.96
N SER A 112 -21.67 -22.00 -22.07
CA SER A 112 -20.28 -22.44 -22.14
C SER A 112 -19.84 -22.70 -23.58
N LEU A 113 -18.77 -22.05 -24.05
CA LEU A 113 -18.22 -22.20 -25.40
C LEU A 113 -16.72 -22.48 -25.31
N ALA A 114 -16.18 -23.28 -26.23
CA ALA A 114 -14.76 -23.63 -26.24
C ALA A 114 -13.90 -22.59 -26.99
N GLU A 115 -14.53 -21.75 -27.83
CA GLU A 115 -13.88 -20.73 -28.67
C GLU A 115 -14.81 -19.52 -28.80
N ASP A 116 -14.23 -18.37 -29.15
CA ASP A 116 -14.96 -17.11 -29.31
C ASP A 116 -15.99 -17.18 -30.47
N PRO A 117 -17.23 -16.70 -30.26
CA PRO A 117 -18.18 -16.46 -31.34
C PRO A 117 -17.57 -15.58 -32.45
N LEU A 118 -17.73 -16.00 -33.71
CA LEU A 118 -17.18 -15.28 -34.87
C LEU A 118 -17.88 -13.93 -35.15
N GLU A 119 -19.11 -13.75 -34.68
CA GLU A 119 -19.88 -12.51 -34.84
C GLU A 119 -20.56 -12.10 -33.52
N PRO A 120 -19.80 -11.64 -32.53
CA PRO A 120 -20.34 -11.29 -31.23
C PRO A 120 -21.02 -9.92 -31.24
N ALA A 121 -22.12 -9.81 -30.49
CA ALA A 121 -22.79 -8.54 -30.21
C ALA A 121 -22.33 -7.98 -28.86
N ARG A 122 -22.23 -6.65 -28.77
CA ARG A 122 -21.88 -5.97 -27.51
C ARG A 122 -22.76 -6.47 -26.36
N ASN A 123 -22.15 -6.73 -25.20
CA ASN A 123 -22.75 -7.29 -23.99
C ASN A 123 -23.10 -8.79 -24.07
N GLN A 124 -22.66 -9.53 -25.09
CA GLN A 124 -22.68 -10.99 -25.03
C GLN A 124 -21.56 -11.50 -24.13
N ALA A 125 -21.85 -12.54 -23.35
CA ALA A 125 -20.90 -13.15 -22.43
C ALA A 125 -20.98 -14.67 -22.48
N TYR A 126 -19.86 -15.36 -22.32
CA TYR A 126 -19.80 -16.83 -22.30
C TYR A 126 -18.70 -17.33 -21.33
N TYR A 127 -18.76 -18.60 -20.95
CA TYR A 127 -17.75 -19.25 -20.12
C TYR A 127 -16.93 -20.24 -20.94
N ASN A 128 -15.60 -20.16 -20.87
CA ASN A 128 -14.73 -21.15 -21.48
C ASN A 128 -14.26 -22.19 -20.45
N PRO A 129 -14.76 -23.44 -20.51
CA PRO A 129 -14.37 -24.48 -19.56
C PRO A 129 -12.93 -24.98 -19.77
N ALA A 130 -12.28 -24.66 -20.89
CA ALA A 130 -10.90 -25.08 -21.14
C ALA A 130 -9.87 -24.26 -20.36
N ASP A 131 -10.16 -22.98 -20.09
CA ASP A 131 -9.29 -22.06 -19.36
C ASP A 131 -9.88 -21.59 -18.01
N GLY A 132 -11.14 -21.90 -17.74
CA GLY A 132 -11.82 -21.52 -16.49
C GLY A 132 -12.18 -20.03 -16.44
N VAL A 133 -12.35 -19.38 -17.60
CA VAL A 133 -12.57 -17.93 -17.70
C VAL A 133 -13.93 -17.63 -18.31
N ALA A 134 -14.68 -16.70 -17.70
CA ALA A 134 -15.85 -16.08 -18.30
C ALA A 134 -15.44 -14.80 -19.03
N TYR A 135 -15.90 -14.63 -20.26
CA TYR A 135 -15.62 -13.48 -21.12
C TYR A 135 -16.88 -12.67 -21.43
N VAL A 136 -16.75 -11.37 -21.66
CA VAL A 136 -17.80 -10.45 -22.13
C VAL A 136 -17.29 -9.60 -23.30
N TYR A 137 -18.09 -9.47 -24.36
CA TYR A 137 -17.72 -8.68 -25.54
C TYR A 137 -18.13 -7.22 -25.38
N ASP A 138 -17.18 -6.30 -25.47
CA ASP A 138 -17.41 -4.86 -25.29
C ASP A 138 -17.81 -4.14 -26.59
N GLY A 139 -17.89 -4.87 -27.72
CA GLY A 139 -18.15 -4.32 -29.05
C GLY A 139 -16.90 -4.22 -29.93
N VAL A 140 -15.71 -4.39 -29.37
CA VAL A 140 -14.42 -4.37 -30.05
C VAL A 140 -13.64 -5.66 -29.75
N ASP A 141 -13.62 -6.11 -28.50
CA ASP A 141 -12.87 -7.30 -28.08
C ASP A 141 -13.54 -8.06 -26.90
N TRP A 142 -13.08 -9.28 -26.64
CA TRP A 142 -13.49 -10.10 -25.50
C TRP A 142 -12.71 -9.73 -24.24
N MET A 143 -13.42 -9.23 -23.24
CA MET A 143 -12.90 -8.85 -21.93
C MET A 143 -13.14 -9.96 -20.92
N ILE A 144 -12.24 -10.11 -19.94
CA ILE A 144 -12.39 -11.07 -18.85
C ILE A 144 -13.44 -10.55 -17.86
N LEU A 145 -14.52 -11.31 -17.70
CA LEU A 145 -15.60 -11.03 -16.76
C LEU A 145 -15.33 -11.66 -15.39
N ALA A 146 -14.85 -12.92 -15.36
CA ALA A 146 -14.50 -13.64 -14.15
C ALA A 146 -13.57 -14.82 -14.48
N ARG A 147 -12.85 -15.34 -13.47
CA ARG A 147 -12.08 -16.58 -13.56
C ARG A 147 -12.46 -17.50 -12.41
N ASP A 148 -12.36 -18.80 -12.59
CA ASP A 148 -12.51 -19.76 -11.50
C ASP A 148 -11.54 -19.41 -10.36
N GLY A 149 -12.07 -19.28 -9.14
CA GLY A 149 -11.25 -19.12 -7.95
C GLY A 149 -10.52 -20.41 -7.60
N LYS A 150 -9.26 -20.33 -7.17
CA LYS A 150 -8.68 -21.42 -6.37
C LYS A 150 -9.46 -21.51 -5.07
N VAL A 151 -9.95 -22.70 -4.73
CA VAL A 151 -10.60 -22.94 -3.43
C VAL A 151 -9.56 -22.65 -2.34
N GLY A 152 -9.71 -21.51 -1.68
CA GLY A 152 -8.96 -21.19 -0.46
C GLY A 152 -9.47 -22.03 0.72
N ALA A 153 -8.62 -22.26 1.71
CA ALA A 153 -9.05 -22.83 2.98
C ALA A 153 -10.16 -21.96 3.59
N GLN A 154 -11.18 -22.60 4.15
CA GLN A 154 -12.28 -21.96 4.86
C GLN A 154 -11.73 -21.05 5.96
N GLY A 155 -12.00 -19.74 5.86
CA GLY A 155 -11.50 -18.74 6.81
C GLY A 155 -12.00 -18.99 8.24
N GLU A 156 -11.17 -18.63 9.22
CA GLU A 156 -11.48 -18.75 10.64
C GLU A 156 -12.72 -17.94 11.04
N VAL A 157 -13.48 -18.48 12.00
CA VAL A 157 -14.66 -17.86 12.58
C VAL A 157 -14.23 -16.61 13.36
N GLY A 158 -14.72 -15.43 12.97
CA GLY A 158 -14.39 -14.16 13.62
C GLY A 158 -14.76 -14.11 15.10
N GLU A 159 -13.96 -13.39 15.88
CA GLU A 159 -14.14 -13.23 17.33
C GLU A 159 -15.49 -12.65 17.73
N ALA A 160 -16.02 -13.14 18.86
CA ALA A 160 -17.27 -12.67 19.45
C ALA A 160 -17.13 -11.23 19.97
N GLY A 161 -18.06 -10.35 19.58
CA GLY A 161 -18.10 -8.96 20.03
C GLY A 161 -18.30 -8.82 21.56
N PRO A 162 -17.87 -7.70 22.16
CA PRO A 162 -17.90 -7.50 23.61
C PRO A 162 -19.33 -7.46 24.19
N GLU A 163 -19.47 -8.05 25.37
CA GLU A 163 -20.72 -8.19 26.12
C GLU A 163 -21.31 -6.83 26.53
N GLY A 164 -22.60 -6.60 26.22
CA GLY A 164 -23.29 -5.34 26.49
C GLY A 164 -23.55 -5.10 27.99
N GLN A 165 -23.47 -3.83 28.42
CA GLN A 165 -23.68 -3.44 29.81
C GLN A 165 -25.11 -3.77 30.31
N GLN A 166 -25.16 -4.40 31.49
CA GLN A 166 -26.37 -4.82 32.20
C GLN A 166 -27.23 -3.62 32.63
N GLY A 167 -28.49 -3.57 32.17
CA GLY A 167 -29.48 -2.58 32.58
C GLY A 167 -29.99 -2.80 34.01
N THR A 168 -30.26 -1.71 34.72
CA THR A 168 -30.72 -1.70 36.12
C THR A 168 -32.12 -2.30 36.31
N GLU A 169 -32.24 -3.09 37.37
CA GLU A 169 -33.40 -3.87 37.83
C GLU A 169 -34.64 -3.00 38.12
N GLY A 170 -35.80 -3.40 37.57
CA GLY A 170 -37.11 -2.79 37.85
C GLY A 170 -37.81 -3.45 39.05
N LEU A 171 -38.44 -2.63 39.89
CA LEU A 171 -39.08 -3.01 41.15
C LEU A 171 -40.18 -4.07 41.01
N ALA A 172 -40.17 -5.04 41.94
CA ALA A 172 -41.05 -6.20 42.04
C ALA A 172 -42.54 -5.86 42.29
N GLY A 173 -43.42 -6.53 41.55
CA GLY A 173 -44.87 -6.60 41.82
C GLY A 173 -45.22 -7.69 42.85
N ALA A 174 -46.29 -7.47 43.60
CA ALA A 174 -46.68 -8.22 44.79
C ALA A 174 -46.95 -9.73 44.57
N VAL A 175 -46.47 -10.51 45.54
CA VAL A 175 -46.57 -11.96 45.68
C VAL A 175 -48.02 -12.42 45.95
N GLY A 176 -48.48 -13.44 45.21
CA GLY A 176 -49.68 -14.21 45.53
C GLY A 176 -49.37 -15.37 46.47
N GLU A 177 -50.29 -15.64 47.41
CA GLU A 177 -50.20 -16.67 48.46
C GLU A 177 -49.89 -18.10 47.92
N PRO A 178 -48.99 -18.87 48.57
CA PRO A 178 -48.70 -20.25 48.16
C PRO A 178 -49.81 -21.23 48.60
N GLY A 179 -50.17 -22.16 47.71
CA GLY A 179 -51.00 -23.32 48.04
C GLY A 179 -50.31 -24.32 48.98
N PRO A 180 -51.08 -25.17 49.69
CA PRO A 180 -50.56 -25.99 50.79
C PRO A 180 -49.58 -27.09 50.38
N VAL A 181 -48.61 -27.27 51.28
CA VAL A 181 -47.45 -28.17 51.29
C VAL A 181 -47.78 -29.63 50.97
N GLY A 182 -47.14 -30.16 49.92
CA GLY A 182 -47.02 -31.59 49.68
C GLY A 182 -46.01 -32.23 50.64
N LYS A 183 -46.33 -33.45 51.11
CA LYS A 183 -45.61 -34.15 52.18
C LYS A 183 -44.15 -34.44 51.83
N GLN A 184 -43.28 -34.11 52.78
CA GLN A 184 -41.85 -34.43 52.83
C GLN A 184 -41.60 -35.93 52.65
N GLY A 185 -40.86 -36.30 51.60
CA GLY A 185 -40.24 -37.62 51.47
C GLY A 185 -39.08 -37.76 52.47
N PRO A 186 -38.74 -38.99 52.90
CA PRO A 186 -37.72 -39.20 53.93
C PRO A 186 -36.36 -38.65 53.48
N ARG A 187 -35.70 -37.98 54.43
CA ARG A 187 -34.34 -37.47 54.37
C ARG A 187 -33.40 -38.60 53.92
N GLY A 188 -32.85 -38.47 52.71
CA GLY A 188 -31.72 -39.30 52.28
C GLY A 188 -30.53 -39.08 53.20
N GLU A 189 -29.77 -40.15 53.44
CA GLU A 189 -28.55 -40.16 54.25
C GLU A 189 -27.59 -39.06 53.79
N GLN A 190 -26.88 -38.46 54.74
CA GLN A 190 -25.84 -37.47 54.48
C GLN A 190 -24.84 -38.06 53.48
N GLY A 191 -24.83 -37.52 52.26
CA GLY A 191 -23.77 -37.80 51.30
C GLY A 191 -22.43 -37.43 51.95
N LEU A 192 -21.53 -38.40 51.98
CA LEU A 192 -20.10 -38.20 52.20
C LEU A 192 -19.67 -36.98 51.39
N GLY A 193 -19.02 -36.01 52.06
CA GLY A 193 -18.58 -34.77 51.43
C GLY A 193 -17.82 -35.06 50.14
N VAL A 194 -18.10 -34.28 49.09
CA VAL A 194 -17.30 -34.28 47.86
C VAL A 194 -15.84 -34.09 48.29
N LEU A 195 -15.01 -35.11 48.05
CA LEU A 195 -13.58 -35.02 48.29
C LEU A 195 -13.05 -33.88 47.41
N ASP A 196 -12.47 -32.87 48.04
CA ASP A 196 -11.81 -31.77 47.34
C ASP A 196 -10.48 -32.29 46.79
N VAL A 197 -10.46 -32.68 45.52
CA VAL A 197 -9.29 -33.26 44.85
C VAL A 197 -8.43 -32.13 44.27
N PRO A 198 -7.09 -32.18 44.39
CA PRO A 198 -6.24 -31.18 43.77
C PRO A 198 -6.41 -31.16 42.24
N SER A 199 -6.42 -29.97 41.65
CA SER A 199 -6.54 -29.75 40.21
C SER A 199 -5.47 -28.78 39.72
N ILE A 200 -4.91 -29.05 38.54
CA ILE A 200 -3.97 -28.13 37.90
C ILE A 200 -4.77 -27.10 37.10
N VAL A 201 -4.56 -25.82 37.40
CA VAL A 201 -5.32 -24.69 36.84
C VAL A 201 -4.46 -23.76 35.99
N SER A 202 -3.14 -23.93 36.01
CA SER A 202 -2.23 -23.21 35.12
C SER A 202 -2.40 -23.68 33.67
N VAL A 203 -2.18 -22.77 32.73
CA VAL A 203 -2.27 -23.03 31.29
C VAL A 203 -0.86 -22.90 30.70
N PRO A 204 -0.30 -23.98 30.13
CA PRO A 204 1.01 -23.94 29.47
C PRO A 204 0.89 -23.28 28.08
N PRO A 205 1.99 -22.73 27.53
CA PRO A 205 2.02 -22.27 26.15
C PRO A 205 1.92 -23.46 25.18
N GLU A 206 1.38 -23.21 23.99
CA GLU A 206 1.25 -24.22 22.92
C GLU A 206 2.53 -24.34 22.07
N THR A 207 3.34 -23.28 22.03
CA THR A 207 4.60 -23.22 21.29
C THR A 207 5.76 -22.72 22.15
N LEU A 208 6.97 -23.12 21.77
CA LEU A 208 8.22 -22.70 22.39
C LEU A 208 9.26 -22.38 21.32
N ASP A 209 9.86 -21.20 21.37
CA ASP A 209 11.02 -20.90 20.54
C ASP A 209 12.22 -21.76 20.98
N SER A 210 12.82 -22.49 20.05
CA SER A 210 13.98 -23.34 20.24
C SER A 210 15.20 -22.63 20.85
N THR A 211 15.24 -21.30 20.78
CA THR A 211 16.32 -20.48 21.33
C THR A 211 16.18 -20.21 22.83
N VAL A 212 15.02 -20.51 23.43
CA VAL A 212 14.75 -20.25 24.86
C VAL A 212 14.47 -21.54 25.65
N ALA A 213 14.77 -21.49 26.96
CA ALA A 213 14.42 -22.57 27.87
C ALA A 213 12.91 -22.55 28.16
N PHE A 214 12.28 -23.72 28.20
CA PHE A 214 10.93 -23.87 28.71
C PHE A 214 10.95 -23.80 30.23
N GLU A 215 10.19 -22.84 30.79
CA GLU A 215 9.91 -22.78 32.23
C GLU A 215 8.40 -22.66 32.43
N TYR A 216 7.80 -23.60 33.15
CA TYR A 216 6.37 -23.63 33.42
C TYR A 216 6.10 -23.90 34.90
N GLN A 217 5.48 -22.93 35.55
CA GLN A 217 5.10 -23.03 36.95
C GLN A 217 3.70 -23.63 37.08
N VAL A 218 3.61 -24.84 37.64
CA VAL A 218 2.32 -25.51 37.85
C VAL A 218 1.53 -24.79 38.94
N GLY A 219 0.33 -24.34 38.61
CA GLY A 219 -0.65 -23.76 39.53
C GLY A 219 -1.67 -24.81 39.95
N THR A 220 -1.89 -24.97 41.25
CA THR A 220 -2.82 -25.97 41.81
C THR A 220 -3.93 -25.31 42.62
N ASN A 221 -5.15 -25.81 42.49
CA ASN A 221 -6.31 -25.42 43.29
C ASN A 221 -7.05 -26.66 43.84
N GLY A 222 -7.70 -26.53 45.00
CA GLY A 222 -8.33 -27.64 45.71
C GLY A 222 -7.33 -28.61 46.35
N GLY A 223 -7.81 -29.48 47.23
CA GLY A 223 -6.99 -30.47 47.95
C GLY A 223 -6.32 -29.93 49.22
N GLN A 224 -5.56 -30.80 49.89
CA GLN A 224 -4.84 -30.44 51.12
C GLN A 224 -3.32 -30.35 50.92
N GLY A 225 -2.79 -29.13 50.87
CA GLY A 225 -1.33 -28.92 50.83
C GLY A 225 -0.59 -29.51 52.04
N PRO A 226 0.72 -29.81 51.93
CA PRO A 226 1.62 -29.56 50.80
C PRO A 226 1.33 -30.44 49.57
N TYR A 227 1.63 -29.93 48.38
CA TYR A 227 1.49 -30.63 47.10
C TYR A 227 2.83 -31.22 46.64
N TYR A 228 2.76 -32.33 45.92
CA TYR A 228 3.90 -33.01 45.31
C TYR A 228 3.62 -33.21 43.82
N TYR A 229 4.56 -32.77 42.98
CA TYR A 229 4.41 -32.73 41.53
C TYR A 229 5.26 -33.79 40.84
N TYR A 230 4.69 -34.47 39.84
CA TYR A 230 5.37 -35.51 39.07
C TYR A 230 5.15 -35.33 37.56
N LEU A 231 6.25 -35.45 36.82
CA LEU A 231 6.24 -35.51 35.36
C LEU A 231 6.15 -36.98 34.94
N MET A 232 4.98 -37.37 34.42
CA MET A 232 4.68 -38.73 33.99
C MET A 232 5.03 -38.96 32.52
N GLU A 233 4.98 -37.91 31.71
CA GLU A 233 5.24 -37.92 30.27
C GLU A 233 5.91 -36.59 29.89
N GLY A 234 6.96 -36.64 29.07
CA GLY A 234 7.72 -35.46 28.65
C GLY A 234 8.96 -35.83 27.83
N PRO A 235 9.60 -34.84 27.17
CA PRO A 235 10.87 -35.02 26.47
C PRO A 235 11.98 -35.54 27.39
N ALA A 236 12.99 -36.16 26.79
CA ALA A 236 14.23 -36.43 27.51
C ALA A 236 14.81 -35.11 28.04
N GLU A 237 15.32 -35.13 29.28
CA GLU A 237 15.89 -33.96 29.99
C GLU A 237 14.87 -32.93 30.52
N ALA A 238 13.57 -33.10 30.26
CA ALA A 238 12.55 -32.33 30.98
C ALA A 238 12.54 -32.73 32.47
N SER A 239 12.50 -31.73 33.35
CA SER A 239 12.57 -31.94 34.80
C SER A 239 11.52 -31.12 35.54
N LEU A 240 10.86 -31.74 36.51
CA LEU A 240 9.83 -31.10 37.34
C LEU A 240 10.27 -31.13 38.80
N GLU A 241 10.38 -29.95 39.41
CA GLU A 241 10.72 -29.87 40.82
C GLU A 241 9.53 -30.27 41.70
N VAL A 242 9.68 -31.38 42.42
CA VAL A 242 8.59 -32.07 43.14
C VAL A 242 7.87 -31.19 44.16
N ALA A 243 8.58 -30.27 44.83
CA ALA A 243 8.01 -29.45 45.90
C ALA A 243 7.42 -28.11 45.42
N THR A 244 7.91 -27.58 44.31
CA THR A 244 7.54 -26.25 43.81
C THR A 244 6.62 -26.33 42.59
N GLY A 245 6.66 -27.42 41.83
CA GLY A 245 5.92 -27.56 40.58
C GLY A 245 6.56 -26.79 39.41
N LEU A 246 7.83 -26.41 39.51
CA LEU A 246 8.56 -25.77 38.41
C LEU A 246 9.02 -26.84 37.41
N LEU A 247 8.41 -26.84 36.22
CA LEU A 247 8.80 -27.65 35.07
C LEU A 247 9.82 -26.87 34.26
N THR A 248 10.97 -27.48 33.98
CA THR A 248 12.01 -26.91 33.12
C THR A 248 12.42 -27.89 32.02
N TRP A 249 12.69 -27.37 30.83
CA TRP A 249 13.22 -28.16 29.72
C TRP A 249 13.99 -27.26 28.75
N GLN A 250 15.14 -27.74 28.26
CA GLN A 250 15.92 -27.05 27.23
C GLN A 250 15.76 -27.84 25.91
N PRO A 251 15.09 -27.28 24.90
CA PRO A 251 14.97 -27.92 23.60
C PRO A 251 16.34 -28.14 22.96
N GLN A 252 16.52 -29.28 22.31
CA GLN A 252 17.67 -29.58 21.47
C GLN A 252 17.39 -29.20 20.02
N PRO A 253 18.41 -29.00 19.17
CA PRO A 253 18.20 -28.70 17.75
C PRO A 253 17.35 -29.72 16.99
N ALA A 254 17.28 -30.97 17.47
CA ALA A 254 16.45 -32.02 16.89
C ALA A 254 14.95 -31.89 17.22
N ASP A 255 14.60 -31.07 18.20
CA ASP A 255 13.22 -30.87 18.65
C ASP A 255 12.51 -29.79 17.81
N VAL A 256 13.22 -28.99 17.01
CA VAL A 256 12.62 -27.97 16.14
C VAL A 256 11.63 -28.61 15.15
N GLY A 257 10.39 -28.11 15.15
CA GLY A 257 9.28 -28.62 14.36
C GLY A 257 8.59 -29.86 14.94
N VAL A 258 8.99 -30.30 16.15
CA VAL A 258 8.42 -31.47 16.84
C VAL A 258 7.46 -31.01 17.94
N THR A 259 6.31 -31.68 18.02
CA THR A 259 5.34 -31.53 19.11
C THR A 259 5.61 -32.58 20.19
N HIS A 260 5.79 -32.11 21.42
CA HIS A 260 6.03 -32.96 22.58
C HIS A 260 4.84 -32.96 23.54
N GLY A 261 4.40 -34.15 23.96
CA GLY A 261 3.39 -34.33 25.00
C GLY A 261 3.99 -34.23 26.39
N PHE A 262 3.31 -33.53 27.29
CA PHE A 262 3.61 -33.43 28.70
C PHE A 262 2.45 -33.97 29.54
N GLY A 263 2.75 -34.82 30.52
CA GLY A 263 1.80 -35.38 31.45
C GLY A 263 2.20 -35.03 32.88
N LEU A 264 1.41 -34.20 33.54
CA LEU A 264 1.66 -33.75 34.90
C LEU A 264 0.67 -34.36 35.87
N VAL A 265 1.17 -34.72 37.05
CA VAL A 265 0.37 -35.22 38.16
C VAL A 265 0.70 -34.40 39.41
N VAL A 266 -0.34 -34.04 40.16
CA VAL A 266 -0.23 -33.42 41.47
C VAL A 266 -0.86 -34.34 42.52
N LEU A 267 -0.12 -34.59 43.60
CA LEU A 267 -0.59 -35.30 44.78
C LEU A 267 -0.69 -34.31 45.94
N ASP A 268 -1.78 -34.38 46.69
CA ASP A 268 -1.91 -33.64 47.94
C ASP A 268 -1.44 -34.48 49.15
N SER A 269 -1.43 -33.87 50.33
CA SER A 269 -1.01 -34.55 51.57
C SER A 269 -1.97 -35.62 52.06
N ALA A 270 -3.20 -35.66 51.53
CA ALA A 270 -4.20 -36.69 51.78
C ALA A 270 -4.09 -37.86 50.78
N GLY A 271 -3.21 -37.77 49.78
CA GLY A 271 -3.01 -38.78 48.75
C GLY A 271 -4.02 -38.71 47.60
N LEU A 272 -4.78 -37.62 47.48
CA LEU A 272 -5.66 -37.37 46.33
C LEU A 272 -4.84 -36.88 45.15
N VAL A 273 -5.27 -37.25 43.93
CA VAL A 273 -4.48 -37.09 42.71
C VAL A 273 -5.24 -36.25 41.69
N GLY A 274 -4.57 -35.22 41.17
CA GLY A 274 -4.99 -34.45 39.99
C GLY A 274 -3.98 -34.60 38.86
N GLY A 275 -4.38 -34.27 37.63
CA GLY A 275 -3.45 -34.28 36.51
C GLY A 275 -3.89 -33.41 35.34
N GLN A 276 -2.91 -33.06 34.52
CA GLN A 276 -3.08 -32.28 33.28
C GLN A 276 -2.19 -32.90 32.21
N ARG A 277 -2.69 -32.96 30.98
CA ARG A 277 -1.87 -33.22 29.79
C ARG A 277 -1.91 -32.00 28.89
N PHE A 278 -0.80 -31.70 28.26
CA PHE A 278 -0.70 -30.66 27.23
C PHE A 278 0.35 -31.03 26.20
N GLU A 279 0.32 -30.36 25.06
CA GLU A 279 1.29 -30.51 23.99
C GLU A 279 2.03 -29.19 23.81
N LEU A 280 3.32 -29.27 23.47
CA LEU A 280 4.18 -28.11 23.23
C LEU A 280 4.95 -28.34 21.93
N THR A 281 4.78 -27.46 20.96
CA THR A 281 5.51 -27.53 19.69
C THR A 281 6.72 -26.60 19.73
N VAL A 282 7.92 -27.15 19.51
CA VAL A 282 9.12 -26.32 19.40
C VAL A 282 9.17 -25.71 18.01
N VAL A 283 9.21 -24.39 17.94
CA VAL A 283 9.33 -23.63 16.70
C VAL A 283 10.70 -22.94 16.67
N LEU A 284 11.21 -22.68 15.48
CA LEU A 284 12.35 -21.78 15.31
C LEU A 284 11.77 -20.45 14.87
N THR A 285 12.11 -19.37 15.55
CA THR A 285 11.71 -18.02 15.15
C THR A 285 12.83 -17.40 14.35
N ASP A 286 12.52 -16.84 13.18
CA ASP A 286 13.53 -16.12 12.42
C ASP A 286 13.84 -14.78 13.10
N LEU A 287 15.13 -14.51 13.26
CA LEU A 287 15.67 -13.27 13.82
C LEU A 287 16.59 -12.56 12.80
N LEU A 288 16.76 -13.13 11.63
CA LEU A 288 17.63 -12.61 10.60
C LEU A 288 16.80 -11.78 9.62
N ALA A 289 17.23 -10.55 9.40
CA ALA A 289 16.60 -9.71 8.39
C ALA A 289 16.97 -10.19 6.97
N PRO A 290 16.14 -9.88 5.96
CA PRO A 290 16.43 -10.16 4.57
C PRO A 290 17.81 -9.67 4.09
N THR A 291 18.38 -10.35 3.10
CA THR A 291 19.71 -10.07 2.54
C THR A 291 19.67 -9.97 1.01
N ASN A 292 20.81 -9.70 0.37
CA ASN A 292 20.92 -9.57 -1.10
C ASN A 292 19.93 -8.58 -1.73
N LEU A 293 19.73 -7.46 -1.03
CA LEU A 293 18.80 -6.40 -1.43
C LEU A 293 19.32 -5.69 -2.68
N THR A 294 18.52 -5.63 -3.74
CA THR A 294 18.81 -4.80 -4.91
C THR A 294 17.61 -4.00 -5.36
N ILE A 295 17.90 -2.84 -5.95
CA ILE A 295 16.93 -1.97 -6.60
C ILE A 295 17.55 -1.44 -7.89
N MET A 296 16.73 -1.35 -8.92
CA MET A 296 17.12 -0.79 -10.21
C MET A 296 15.96 -0.02 -10.82
N LEU A 297 16.23 1.21 -11.28
CA LEU A 297 15.24 2.06 -11.94
C LEU A 297 15.35 1.90 -13.45
N ASN A 298 14.21 1.70 -14.12
CA ASN A 298 14.07 1.49 -15.57
C ASN A 298 15.13 0.53 -16.14
N HIS A 299 15.35 -0.61 -15.49
CA HIS A 299 16.37 -1.60 -15.92
C HIS A 299 17.81 -1.04 -16.05
N GLY A 300 18.15 -0.03 -15.25
CA GLY A 300 19.52 0.51 -15.15
C GLY A 300 19.77 1.71 -16.06
N GLU A 301 18.72 2.34 -16.56
CA GLU A 301 18.84 3.64 -17.23
C GLU A 301 19.44 4.70 -16.29
N THR A 302 20.20 5.62 -16.87
CA THR A 302 20.85 6.72 -16.12
C THR A 302 19.98 7.97 -16.03
N SER A 303 18.97 8.08 -16.90
CA SER A 303 18.04 9.20 -16.91
C SER A 303 16.64 8.79 -17.35
N THR A 304 15.64 9.59 -16.99
CA THR A 304 14.26 9.44 -17.42
C THR A 304 13.57 10.79 -17.57
N ASP A 305 12.57 10.78 -18.41
CA ASP A 305 11.80 11.94 -18.84
C ASP A 305 10.35 11.87 -18.29
N ARG A 306 10.01 10.72 -17.67
CA ARG A 306 8.70 10.40 -17.09
C ARG A 306 8.63 10.75 -15.61
N ALA A 307 7.40 10.94 -15.11
CA ALA A 307 7.14 11.05 -13.67
C ALA A 307 7.09 9.69 -12.99
N GLU A 308 6.65 8.64 -13.69
CA GLU A 308 6.64 7.27 -13.19
C GLU A 308 7.81 6.48 -13.79
N VAL A 309 8.50 5.74 -12.93
CA VAL A 309 9.58 4.82 -13.29
C VAL A 309 9.20 3.39 -12.93
N THR A 310 9.79 2.45 -13.65
CA THR A 310 9.74 1.03 -13.31
C THR A 310 10.85 0.72 -12.32
N VAL A 311 10.52 0.06 -11.22
CA VAL A 311 11.45 -0.33 -10.16
C VAL A 311 11.54 -1.84 -10.11
N THR A 312 12.73 -2.39 -10.40
CA THR A 312 13.02 -3.82 -10.20
C THR A 312 13.61 -4.00 -8.81
N LEU A 313 13.03 -4.91 -8.03
CA LEU A 313 13.39 -5.18 -6.64
C LEU A 313 13.78 -6.65 -6.46
N THR A 314 14.83 -6.90 -5.68
CA THR A 314 15.17 -8.26 -5.24
C THR A 314 15.58 -8.28 -3.77
N ALA A 315 15.21 -9.35 -3.07
CA ALA A 315 15.70 -9.66 -1.74
C ALA A 315 15.63 -11.16 -1.48
N GLU A 316 16.49 -11.67 -0.60
CA GLU A 316 16.54 -13.08 -0.23
C GLU A 316 16.43 -13.25 1.27
N ASP A 317 15.61 -14.19 1.69
CA ASP A 317 15.53 -14.61 3.08
C ASP A 317 15.16 -16.10 3.17
N ASN A 318 15.67 -16.81 4.18
CA ASN A 318 15.42 -18.25 4.28
C ASN A 318 14.00 -18.59 4.73
N TRP A 319 13.33 -17.66 5.43
CA TRP A 319 11.96 -17.79 5.93
C TRP A 319 10.97 -17.00 5.08
N GLY A 320 11.48 -16.03 4.34
CA GLY A 320 10.83 -15.41 3.20
C GLY A 320 10.57 -13.94 3.41
N VAL A 321 10.67 -13.19 2.32
CA VAL A 321 10.38 -11.76 2.30
C VAL A 321 8.87 -11.57 2.22
N SER A 322 8.30 -10.81 3.15
CA SER A 322 6.85 -10.59 3.29
C SER A 322 6.40 -9.19 2.85
N GLY A 323 7.32 -8.23 2.71
CA GLY A 323 6.97 -6.88 2.29
C GLY A 323 8.15 -6.00 1.93
N TYR A 324 7.86 -4.88 1.26
CA TYR A 324 8.84 -3.84 0.94
C TYR A 324 8.26 -2.43 1.09
N CYS A 325 9.12 -1.42 1.23
CA CYS A 325 8.74 -0.01 1.29
C CYS A 325 9.67 0.83 0.42
N LEU A 326 9.10 1.65 -0.48
CA LEU A 326 9.82 2.57 -1.38
C LEU A 326 9.62 4.03 -0.97
N ARG A 327 10.71 4.83 -0.97
CA ARG A 327 10.70 6.28 -0.65
C ARG A 327 11.81 7.04 -1.36
N GLU A 328 11.71 8.37 -1.40
CA GLU A 328 12.81 9.26 -1.81
C GLU A 328 13.59 9.84 -0.61
N GLU A 329 13.08 9.68 0.60
CA GLU A 329 13.76 10.03 1.85
C GLU A 329 14.55 8.85 2.42
N ASP A 330 15.79 9.10 2.83
CA ASP A 330 16.62 8.14 3.58
C ASP A 330 16.23 8.13 5.08
N GLU A 331 14.98 7.72 5.34
CA GLU A 331 14.47 7.53 6.69
C GLU A 331 13.90 6.12 6.83
N THR A 332 14.44 5.37 7.79
CA THR A 332 14.03 3.98 8.03
C THR A 332 12.55 3.92 8.40
N PRO A 333 11.71 3.17 7.64
CA PRO A 333 10.28 3.12 7.86
C PRO A 333 9.94 2.36 9.15
N VAL A 334 8.83 2.75 9.78
CA VAL A 334 8.22 2.00 10.89
C VAL A 334 7.08 1.13 10.38
N LEU A 335 6.68 0.09 11.12
CA LEU A 335 5.70 -0.93 10.65
C LEU A 335 4.32 -0.37 10.23
N GLY A 336 3.91 0.79 10.76
CA GLY A 336 2.63 1.43 10.43
C GLY A 336 2.68 2.41 9.27
N ASP A 337 3.83 2.54 8.60
CA ASP A 337 4.01 3.51 7.54
C ASP A 337 3.28 3.12 6.25
N ALA A 338 2.68 4.10 5.58
CA ALA A 338 1.86 3.90 4.39
C ALA A 338 2.62 3.43 3.14
N CYS A 339 3.95 3.36 3.18
CA CYS A 339 4.78 2.88 2.07
C CYS A 339 4.90 1.36 2.01
N TRP A 340 4.48 0.64 3.07
CA TRP A 340 4.59 -0.80 3.13
C TRP A 340 3.62 -1.47 2.16
N GLU A 341 4.19 -2.26 1.26
CA GLU A 341 3.48 -3.13 0.35
C GLU A 341 3.68 -4.58 0.78
N GLU A 342 2.57 -5.27 1.09
CA GLU A 342 2.58 -6.68 1.46
C GLU A 342 2.72 -7.56 0.22
N VAL A 343 3.56 -8.59 0.30
CA VAL A 343 3.78 -9.55 -0.77
C VAL A 343 3.61 -10.98 -0.30
N ALA A 344 3.44 -11.90 -1.24
CA ALA A 344 3.47 -13.31 -0.92
C ALA A 344 4.88 -13.68 -0.41
N VAL A 345 4.92 -14.49 0.64
CA VAL A 345 6.16 -14.85 1.33
C VAL A 345 6.98 -15.79 0.45
N GLU A 346 8.12 -15.30 -0.01
CA GLU A 346 9.02 -16.02 -0.91
C GLU A 346 10.46 -15.94 -0.41
N ALA A 347 11.19 -17.06 -0.47
CA ALA A 347 12.58 -17.10 -0.07
C ALA A 347 13.50 -16.24 -0.96
N ILE A 348 13.10 -16.02 -2.21
CA ILE A 348 13.77 -15.13 -3.15
C ILE A 348 12.69 -14.26 -3.78
N PHE A 349 12.53 -13.05 -3.27
CA PHE A 349 11.57 -12.10 -3.78
C PHE A 349 12.15 -11.37 -5.00
N ASN A 350 11.35 -11.30 -6.08
CA ASN A 350 11.65 -10.51 -7.26
C ASN A 350 10.37 -9.83 -7.76
N ALA A 351 10.39 -8.52 -7.91
CA ALA A 351 9.23 -7.78 -8.42
C ALA A 351 9.64 -6.63 -9.34
N GLU A 352 8.68 -6.25 -10.18
CA GLU A 352 8.76 -5.07 -11.03
C GLU A 352 7.51 -4.23 -10.79
N VAL A 353 7.70 -3.02 -10.27
CA VAL A 353 6.60 -2.16 -9.79
C VAL A 353 6.75 -0.73 -10.31
N GLY A 354 5.66 0.00 -10.44
CA GLY A 354 5.69 1.42 -10.79
C GLY A 354 5.96 2.28 -9.55
N TYR A 355 6.77 3.32 -9.68
CA TYR A 355 7.00 4.32 -8.64
C TYR A 355 6.93 5.74 -9.22
N ALA A 356 6.15 6.62 -8.60
CA ALA A 356 6.02 8.01 -9.00
C ALA A 356 7.08 8.88 -8.30
N LEU A 357 8.00 9.44 -9.08
CA LEU A 357 9.04 10.34 -8.60
C LEU A 357 8.47 11.71 -8.22
N SER A 358 9.10 12.34 -7.23
CA SER A 358 8.83 13.70 -6.81
C SER A 358 9.01 14.69 -7.98
N ALA A 359 8.21 15.76 -7.96
CA ALA A 359 8.23 16.78 -9.01
C ALA A 359 9.60 17.50 -9.13
N GLY A 360 9.79 18.22 -10.23
CA GLY A 360 11.04 18.91 -10.56
C GLY A 360 12.08 18.00 -11.22
N ALA A 361 12.94 18.62 -12.03
CA ALA A 361 14.09 17.94 -12.63
C ALA A 361 15.26 17.83 -11.65
N GLY A 362 16.21 16.97 -12.00
CA GLY A 362 17.41 16.73 -11.20
C GLY A 362 17.56 15.27 -10.82
N GLU A 363 18.60 14.98 -10.07
CA GLU A 363 18.88 13.64 -9.56
C GLU A 363 17.79 13.20 -8.58
N LYS A 364 17.20 12.03 -8.82
CA LYS A 364 16.20 11.41 -7.96
C LYS A 364 16.75 10.09 -7.44
N THR A 365 16.73 9.90 -6.12
CA THR A 365 17.19 8.66 -5.47
C THR A 365 16.00 7.99 -4.80
N VAL A 366 15.76 6.74 -5.15
CA VAL A 366 14.73 5.91 -4.52
C VAL A 366 15.41 4.88 -3.63
N TYR A 367 14.96 4.80 -2.38
CA TYR A 367 15.39 3.87 -1.36
C TYR A 367 14.35 2.75 -1.20
N VAL A 368 14.81 1.54 -0.90
CA VAL A 368 13.96 0.40 -0.56
C VAL A 368 14.39 -0.27 0.73
N TRP A 369 13.40 -0.64 1.55
CA TRP A 369 13.54 -1.54 2.69
C TRP A 369 12.67 -2.78 2.47
N PHE A 370 13.07 -3.90 3.07
CA PHE A 370 12.37 -5.18 3.03
C PHE A 370 12.15 -5.71 4.44
N ARG A 371 11.11 -6.53 4.62
CA ARG A 371 10.87 -7.26 5.86
C ARG A 371 10.44 -8.70 5.59
N ASP A 372 10.58 -9.55 6.60
CA ASP A 372 10.09 -10.94 6.62
C ASP A 372 8.77 -11.07 7.40
N GLU A 373 8.25 -12.29 7.56
CA GLU A 373 7.01 -12.55 8.35
C GLU A 373 7.17 -12.25 9.86
N ASN A 374 8.40 -12.12 10.34
CA ASN A 374 8.74 -11.84 11.73
C ASN A 374 9.08 -10.35 11.96
N ASP A 375 8.82 -9.49 10.96
CA ASP A 375 9.09 -8.05 10.97
C ASP A 375 10.59 -7.68 11.10
N ASN A 376 11.51 -8.61 10.79
CA ASN A 376 12.93 -8.30 10.74
C ASN A 376 13.22 -7.41 9.51
N LEU A 377 13.70 -6.19 9.78
CA LEU A 377 13.87 -5.15 8.77
C LEU A 377 15.26 -5.14 8.15
N ALA A 378 15.34 -5.07 6.82
CA ALA A 378 16.57 -4.92 6.05
C ALA A 378 16.53 -3.69 5.13
N GLY A 379 17.64 -2.95 5.04
CA GLY A 379 17.78 -1.80 4.14
C GLY A 379 18.51 -0.60 4.77
N PRO A 380 18.64 0.52 4.04
CA PRO A 380 18.15 0.68 2.67
C PRO A 380 19.10 0.09 1.61
N ALA A 381 18.52 -0.41 0.52
CA ALA A 381 19.18 -0.38 -0.79
C ALA A 381 18.68 0.85 -1.57
N MET A 382 19.47 1.35 -2.53
CA MET A 382 19.08 2.56 -3.27
C MET A 382 19.50 2.51 -4.74
N ALA A 383 18.73 3.21 -5.57
CA ALA A 383 19.06 3.48 -6.96
C ALA A 383 18.77 4.94 -7.29
N THR A 384 19.51 5.49 -8.26
CA THR A 384 19.42 6.90 -8.64
C THR A 384 19.21 7.02 -10.13
N ILE A 385 18.38 7.98 -10.55
CA ILE A 385 18.11 8.32 -11.94
C ILE A 385 18.05 9.84 -12.10
N LEU A 386 18.61 10.36 -13.19
CA LEU A 386 18.46 11.77 -13.53
C LEU A 386 17.06 12.01 -14.12
N ARG A 387 16.19 12.71 -13.42
CA ARG A 387 14.92 13.17 -13.99
C ARG A 387 15.19 14.40 -14.86
N GLU A 388 15.20 14.20 -16.16
CA GLU A 388 15.45 15.25 -17.13
C GLU A 388 14.24 16.19 -17.22
N VAL A 389 14.52 17.47 -17.47
CA VAL A 389 13.48 18.34 -18.04
C VAL A 389 13.27 17.81 -19.45
N VAL A 390 12.15 17.15 -19.70
CA VAL A 390 11.60 17.09 -21.07
C VAL A 390 11.28 18.52 -21.43
N VAL A 391 12.26 19.24 -21.99
CA VAL A 391 11.92 20.13 -23.08
C VAL A 391 11.52 19.14 -24.14
N PRO A 392 10.23 18.98 -24.48
CA PRO A 392 9.88 18.08 -25.55
C PRO A 392 10.70 18.51 -26.77
N GLU A 393 10.86 17.67 -27.79
CA GLU A 393 11.17 18.16 -29.13
C GLU A 393 10.01 19.07 -29.64
N LEU A 394 9.69 20.13 -28.91
CA LEU A 394 9.14 21.35 -29.41
C LEU A 394 10.25 21.90 -30.28
N LEU A 395 10.02 21.82 -31.58
CA LEU A 395 10.47 22.79 -32.57
C LEU A 395 11.27 23.92 -31.90
N THR A 396 12.59 23.82 -31.88
CA THR A 396 13.42 24.90 -31.35
C THR A 396 13.03 26.15 -32.11
N ASN A 397 12.30 27.08 -31.49
CA ASN A 397 11.83 28.27 -32.18
C ASN A 397 13.07 29.07 -32.61
N GLU A 398 13.30 29.06 -33.92
CA GLU A 398 14.56 29.52 -34.49
C GLU A 398 14.58 31.05 -34.53
N TRP A 399 15.74 31.63 -34.22
CA TRP A 399 15.99 33.03 -34.50
C TRP A 399 16.16 33.25 -36.00
N VAL A 400 15.30 34.06 -36.61
CA VAL A 400 15.36 34.43 -38.02
C VAL A 400 16.02 35.81 -38.16
N PRO A 401 17.08 35.94 -38.98
CA PRO A 401 17.72 37.23 -39.23
C PRO A 401 16.84 38.13 -40.09
N ILE A 402 16.54 39.31 -39.56
CA ILE A 402 15.84 40.38 -40.26
C ILE A 402 16.89 41.44 -40.66
N PRO A 403 17.13 41.63 -41.97
CA PRO A 403 18.17 42.54 -42.44
C PRO A 403 17.83 44.00 -42.06
N ASN A 404 18.86 44.84 -41.92
CA ASN A 404 18.64 46.28 -41.82
C ASN A 404 17.91 46.79 -43.08
N GLY A 405 17.13 47.85 -42.92
CA GLY A 405 16.36 48.39 -44.03
C GLY A 405 15.57 49.63 -43.68
N SER A 406 14.95 50.22 -44.69
CA SER A 406 13.98 51.31 -44.50
C SER A 406 12.65 50.93 -45.12
N PHE A 407 11.56 51.29 -44.45
CA PHE A 407 10.20 51.04 -44.92
C PHE A 407 9.27 52.19 -44.53
N GLN A 408 8.10 52.21 -45.17
CA GLN A 408 7.01 53.11 -44.79
C GLN A 408 6.18 52.41 -43.72
N MET A 409 6.33 52.85 -42.46
CA MET A 409 5.57 52.33 -41.33
C MET A 409 4.18 52.94 -41.32
N GLY A 410 3.18 52.09 -41.06
CA GLY A 410 1.78 52.45 -41.10
C GLY A 410 1.12 52.28 -42.47
N GLN A 411 -0.15 52.66 -42.53
CA GLN A 411 -0.96 52.62 -43.75
C GLN A 411 -2.04 53.69 -43.64
N GLU A 412 -2.31 54.37 -44.76
CA GLU A 412 -3.38 55.37 -44.84
C GLU A 412 -4.71 54.81 -44.34
N GLU A 413 -5.45 55.64 -43.60
CA GLU A 413 -6.72 55.30 -42.95
C GLU A 413 -6.66 54.22 -41.83
N ILE A 414 -5.52 53.57 -41.62
CA ILE A 414 -5.35 52.51 -40.61
C ILE A 414 -4.43 52.98 -39.48
N ALA A 415 -3.17 53.26 -39.81
CA ALA A 415 -2.13 53.62 -38.86
C ALA A 415 -1.37 54.81 -39.42
N THR A 416 -1.81 56.02 -39.05
CA THR A 416 -1.39 57.29 -39.65
C THR A 416 -0.66 58.20 -38.64
N PRO A 417 0.18 59.13 -39.13
CA PRO A 417 0.65 59.25 -40.52
C PRO A 417 1.58 58.10 -40.93
N VAL A 418 1.53 57.76 -42.22
CA VAL A 418 2.58 56.92 -42.83
C VAL A 418 3.89 57.69 -42.80
N HIS A 419 4.95 57.07 -42.30
CA HIS A 419 6.24 57.73 -42.10
C HIS A 419 7.40 56.77 -42.34
N GLN A 420 8.59 57.32 -42.61
CA GLN A 420 9.77 56.53 -42.90
C GLN A 420 10.44 56.04 -41.61
N VAL A 421 10.69 54.74 -41.51
CA VAL A 421 11.48 54.15 -40.42
C VAL A 421 12.66 53.41 -41.02
N THR A 422 13.84 53.60 -40.43
CA THR A 422 15.05 52.82 -40.71
C THR A 422 15.36 51.95 -39.51
N LEU A 423 15.53 50.64 -39.73
CA LEU A 423 15.88 49.68 -38.70
C LEU A 423 17.29 49.14 -38.92
N SER A 424 18.05 49.05 -37.84
CA SER A 424 19.23 48.20 -37.74
C SER A 424 18.84 46.72 -37.92
N ALA A 425 19.80 45.86 -38.22
CA ALA A 425 19.53 44.43 -38.37
C ALA A 425 19.29 43.80 -36.99
N TYR A 426 18.38 42.82 -36.92
CA TYR A 426 17.97 42.17 -35.67
C TYR A 426 17.52 40.73 -35.96
N MET A 427 17.38 39.93 -34.92
CA MET A 427 16.80 38.60 -34.98
C MET A 427 15.38 38.64 -34.43
N MET A 428 14.48 37.82 -34.97
CA MET A 428 13.13 37.62 -34.43
C MET A 428 12.78 36.13 -34.44
N LEU A 429 12.11 35.65 -33.39
CA LEU A 429 11.65 34.26 -33.34
C LEU A 429 10.72 33.97 -34.52
N LYS A 430 10.96 32.83 -35.17
CA LYS A 430 10.24 32.34 -36.36
C LYS A 430 8.74 32.22 -36.11
N TYR A 431 8.40 31.73 -34.92
CA TYR A 431 7.04 31.46 -34.45
C TYR A 431 6.70 32.32 -33.23
N GLU A 432 5.41 32.44 -32.95
CA GLU A 432 4.93 32.84 -31.62
C GLU A 432 5.54 31.90 -30.56
N VAL A 433 5.79 32.39 -29.34
CA VAL A 433 6.27 31.52 -28.26
C VAL A 433 5.19 30.50 -27.94
N THR A 434 5.54 29.21 -27.90
CA THR A 434 4.57 28.14 -27.66
C THR A 434 4.31 27.94 -26.17
N ALA A 435 3.19 27.31 -25.83
CA ALA A 435 2.83 27.00 -24.44
C ALA A 435 3.85 26.06 -23.78
N GLY A 436 4.39 25.10 -24.54
CA GLY A 436 5.43 24.20 -24.05
C GLY A 436 6.77 24.90 -23.81
N GLU A 437 7.16 25.83 -24.67
CA GLU A 437 8.35 26.66 -24.48
C GLU A 437 8.21 27.58 -23.26
N TYR A 438 7.06 28.25 -23.11
CA TYR A 438 6.78 29.07 -21.94
C TYR A 438 6.80 28.24 -20.66
N LYS A 439 6.26 27.01 -20.69
CA LYS A 439 6.32 26.08 -19.58
C LYS A 439 7.77 25.75 -19.17
N ALA A 440 8.69 25.58 -20.12
CA ALA A 440 10.10 25.38 -19.80
C ALA A 440 10.70 26.55 -18.99
N CYS A 441 10.33 27.80 -19.32
CA CYS A 441 10.75 28.97 -18.53
C CYS A 441 10.18 28.97 -17.11
N VAL A 442 8.94 28.51 -16.94
CA VAL A 442 8.30 28.37 -15.62
C VAL A 442 8.95 27.24 -14.82
N ASP A 443 9.20 26.09 -15.44
CA ASP A 443 9.85 24.94 -14.80
C ASP A 443 11.31 25.25 -14.40
N ALA A 444 11.98 26.15 -15.13
CA ALA A 444 13.28 26.71 -14.77
C ALA A 444 13.23 27.74 -13.61
N GLY A 445 12.03 28.10 -13.14
CA GLY A 445 11.83 29.07 -12.05
C GLY A 445 12.04 30.53 -12.43
N VAL A 446 12.10 30.86 -13.73
CA VAL A 446 12.33 32.22 -14.23
C VAL A 446 11.01 32.93 -14.55
N CYS A 447 10.11 32.26 -15.27
CA CYS A 447 8.80 32.80 -15.61
C CYS A 447 7.74 32.42 -14.57
N THR A 448 6.65 33.20 -14.53
CA THR A 448 5.42 32.84 -13.81
C THR A 448 4.25 32.81 -14.79
N TYR A 449 3.25 31.96 -14.53
CA TYR A 449 1.98 32.00 -15.24
C TYR A 449 0.84 32.26 -14.25
N ASN A 450 0.14 33.38 -14.42
CA ASN A 450 -1.03 33.74 -13.60
C ASN A 450 -2.29 33.96 -14.46
N GLY A 451 -2.34 33.36 -15.65
CA GLY A 451 -3.51 33.35 -16.52
C GLY A 451 -4.56 32.33 -16.06
N SER A 452 -5.65 32.24 -16.82
CA SER A 452 -6.65 31.20 -16.56
C SER A 452 -6.07 29.80 -16.78
N THR A 453 -6.46 28.86 -15.93
CA THR A 453 -6.22 27.41 -16.08
C THR A 453 -7.54 26.65 -16.27
N SER A 454 -8.61 27.35 -16.64
CA SER A 454 -9.94 26.79 -16.87
C SER A 454 -10.64 27.44 -18.07
N GLY A 455 -11.44 26.67 -18.81
CA GLY A 455 -12.07 27.07 -20.08
C GLY A 455 -11.37 26.49 -21.33
N ASP A 456 -11.93 26.71 -22.51
CA ASP A 456 -11.43 26.06 -23.73
C ASP A 456 -10.35 26.82 -24.49
N ASN A 457 -10.09 28.09 -24.13
CA ASN A 457 -9.22 28.96 -24.93
C ASN A 457 -7.80 29.10 -24.38
N TYR A 458 -7.51 28.77 -23.11
CA TYR A 458 -6.16 28.88 -22.57
C TYR A 458 -5.26 27.74 -23.07
N THR A 459 -3.97 28.01 -23.28
CA THR A 459 -3.02 27.03 -23.83
C THR A 459 -2.05 26.49 -22.78
N TYR A 460 -1.79 27.22 -21.70
CA TYR A 460 -0.82 26.82 -20.68
C TYR A 460 -1.22 25.55 -19.93
N ASN A 461 -0.29 24.59 -19.83
CA ASN A 461 -0.42 23.33 -19.10
C ASN A 461 -1.67 22.51 -19.46
N ARG A 462 -2.12 22.61 -20.71
CA ARG A 462 -3.20 21.79 -21.28
C ARG A 462 -2.61 20.73 -22.20
N THR A 463 -2.90 19.46 -21.90
CA THR A 463 -2.43 18.32 -22.69
C THR A 463 -2.82 18.47 -24.16
N GLY A 464 -1.82 18.39 -25.05
CA GLY A 464 -1.99 18.50 -26.50
C GLY A 464 -1.89 19.92 -27.05
N ASN A 465 -1.76 20.94 -26.20
CA ASN A 465 -1.61 22.34 -26.61
C ASN A 465 -0.16 22.84 -26.56
N GLU A 466 0.82 21.96 -26.36
CA GLU A 466 2.22 22.34 -26.14
C GLU A 466 2.80 23.12 -27.33
N ALA A 467 2.32 22.85 -28.56
CA ALA A 467 2.73 23.53 -29.79
C ALA A 467 1.85 24.76 -30.18
N HIS A 468 0.80 25.05 -29.41
CA HIS A 468 -0.02 26.26 -29.60
C HIS A 468 0.72 27.48 -29.03
N PRO A 469 0.46 28.70 -29.52
CA PRO A 469 1.01 29.90 -28.91
C PRO A 469 0.58 29.99 -27.44
N ILE A 470 1.51 30.39 -26.57
CA ILE A 470 1.15 30.76 -25.21
C ILE A 470 0.22 31.98 -25.26
N ASN A 471 -0.85 31.95 -24.47
CA ASN A 471 -1.78 33.06 -24.31
C ASN A 471 -2.07 33.33 -22.84
N GLU A 472 -2.97 34.28 -22.54
CA GLU A 472 -3.29 34.66 -21.15
C GLU A 472 -2.04 35.10 -20.36
N VAL A 473 -1.04 35.67 -21.05
CA VAL A 473 0.16 36.25 -20.45
C VAL A 473 0.12 37.76 -20.57
N ASN A 474 0.50 38.45 -19.50
CA ASN A 474 0.59 39.91 -19.53
C ASN A 474 1.91 40.37 -20.15
N TRP A 475 2.04 41.67 -20.37
CA TRP A 475 3.23 42.25 -21.02
C TRP A 475 4.53 42.00 -20.22
N TYR A 476 4.45 42.01 -18.89
CA TYR A 476 5.61 41.77 -18.03
C TYR A 476 6.08 40.31 -18.07
N GLU A 477 5.13 39.38 -18.07
CA GLU A 477 5.36 37.93 -18.22
C GLU A 477 5.99 37.61 -19.58
N ALA A 478 5.41 38.15 -20.66
CA ALA A 478 5.95 38.03 -22.02
C ALA A 478 7.38 38.57 -22.13
N ARG A 479 7.63 39.76 -21.57
CA ARG A 479 8.96 40.37 -21.57
C ARG A 479 9.98 39.57 -20.75
N THR A 480 9.58 39.04 -19.59
CA THR A 480 10.44 38.21 -18.74
C THR A 480 10.93 36.97 -19.51
N TYR A 481 10.03 36.33 -20.26
CA TYR A 481 10.40 35.21 -21.12
C TYR A 481 11.41 35.62 -22.20
N CYS A 482 11.18 36.73 -22.91
CA CYS A 482 12.14 37.14 -23.94
C CYS A 482 13.52 37.49 -23.38
N GLN A 483 13.58 38.07 -22.17
CA GLN A 483 14.84 38.33 -21.47
C GLN A 483 15.56 37.05 -21.03
N TRP A 484 14.82 35.99 -20.73
CA TRP A 484 15.41 34.67 -20.44
C TRP A 484 16.10 34.05 -21.66
N LEU A 485 15.68 34.43 -22.87
CA LEU A 485 16.33 34.06 -24.14
C LEU A 485 17.39 35.08 -24.61
N ASP A 486 17.91 35.92 -23.71
CA ASP A 486 18.84 37.01 -24.03
C ASP A 486 18.31 38.03 -25.06
N GLY A 487 16.98 38.14 -25.20
CA GLY A 487 16.28 39.08 -26.07
C GLY A 487 15.36 40.06 -25.33
N ASP A 488 14.41 40.65 -26.06
CA ASP A 488 13.32 41.47 -25.52
C ASP A 488 12.06 41.30 -26.42
N LEU A 489 10.94 41.92 -26.06
CA LEU A 489 9.82 42.06 -26.99
C LEU A 489 10.25 42.92 -28.18
N PRO A 490 9.76 42.65 -29.40
CA PRO A 490 10.04 43.51 -30.54
C PRO A 490 9.46 44.89 -30.33
N THR A 491 10.14 45.92 -30.85
CA THR A 491 9.49 47.22 -31.04
C THR A 491 8.34 47.08 -32.05
N GLU A 492 7.37 47.98 -31.98
CA GLU A 492 6.26 48.02 -32.93
C GLU A 492 6.74 48.16 -34.38
N ALA A 493 7.83 48.92 -34.58
CA ALA A 493 8.47 49.08 -35.87
C ALA A 493 9.17 47.80 -36.34
N GLN A 494 9.93 47.12 -35.47
CA GLN A 494 10.53 45.82 -35.78
C GLN A 494 9.47 44.78 -36.15
N TRP A 495 8.36 44.74 -35.42
CA TRP A 495 7.29 43.81 -35.73
C TRP A 495 6.69 44.09 -37.11
N GLU A 496 6.37 45.34 -37.43
CA GLU A 496 5.76 45.71 -38.72
C GLU A 496 6.69 45.43 -39.89
N TYR A 497 7.96 45.80 -39.75
CA TYR A 497 8.95 45.54 -40.78
C TYR A 497 9.12 44.04 -41.02
N ALA A 498 9.18 43.24 -39.95
CA ALA A 498 9.31 41.80 -40.08
C ALA A 498 8.09 41.13 -40.76
N ALA A 499 6.90 41.69 -40.56
CA ALA A 499 5.68 41.24 -41.23
C ALA A 499 5.63 41.66 -42.71
N ARG A 500 6.03 42.90 -43.04
CA ARG A 500 5.76 43.51 -44.37
C ARG A 500 6.97 43.59 -45.30
N GLY A 501 8.18 43.58 -44.76
CA GLY A 501 9.36 44.02 -45.49
C GLY A 501 9.27 45.49 -45.92
N SER A 502 9.98 45.84 -46.99
CA SER A 502 10.07 47.22 -47.48
C SER A 502 9.08 47.58 -48.60
N ASP A 503 8.23 46.64 -49.03
CA ASP A 503 7.36 46.81 -50.20
C ASP A 503 5.92 47.28 -49.89
N GLY A 504 5.60 47.46 -48.60
CA GLY A 504 4.31 48.00 -48.17
C GLY A 504 3.13 47.05 -48.36
N ARG A 505 3.35 45.74 -48.49
CA ARG A 505 2.28 44.72 -48.58
C ARG A 505 1.26 44.83 -47.44
N THR A 506 0.03 44.41 -47.70
CA THR A 506 -1.10 44.52 -46.75
C THR A 506 -1.04 43.43 -45.67
N TYR A 507 -0.69 42.20 -46.06
CA TYR A 507 -0.56 41.03 -45.19
C TYR A 507 0.85 40.44 -45.32
N PRO A 508 1.29 39.57 -44.39
CA PRO A 508 2.63 39.00 -44.44
C PRO A 508 3.00 38.32 -45.76
N TRP A 509 2.05 37.59 -46.34
CA TRP A 509 2.23 36.88 -47.62
C TRP A 509 2.08 37.76 -48.87
N GLY A 510 1.54 38.99 -48.77
CA GLY A 510 1.25 39.82 -49.93
C GLY A 510 0.01 40.69 -49.81
N ASN A 511 -0.64 40.94 -50.95
CA ASN A 511 -1.83 41.82 -51.05
C ASN A 511 -3.12 41.06 -51.34
N GLU A 512 -3.03 39.75 -51.54
CA GLU A 512 -4.18 38.88 -51.71
C GLU A 512 -4.96 38.79 -50.40
N SER A 513 -6.29 38.75 -50.52
CA SER A 513 -7.20 38.59 -49.38
C SER A 513 -6.83 37.39 -48.49
N PRO A 514 -7.14 37.46 -47.18
CA PRO A 514 -6.92 36.34 -46.27
C PRO A 514 -7.70 35.09 -46.67
N GLU A 515 -7.04 33.94 -46.53
CA GLU A 515 -7.60 32.62 -46.83
C GLU A 515 -7.25 31.67 -45.69
N VAL A 516 -8.14 30.71 -45.38
CA VAL A 516 -7.96 29.76 -44.26
C VAL A 516 -6.72 28.86 -44.39
N THR A 517 -6.04 28.85 -45.54
CA THR A 517 -4.77 28.15 -45.76
C THR A 517 -3.54 28.98 -45.37
N LYS A 518 -3.72 30.28 -45.11
CA LYS A 518 -2.65 31.25 -44.82
C LYS A 518 -2.62 31.71 -43.37
N LEU A 519 -3.71 31.55 -42.62
CA LEU A 519 -3.79 31.97 -41.22
C LEU A 519 -5.00 31.38 -40.51
N ASN A 520 -4.96 31.43 -39.18
CA ASN A 520 -6.13 31.24 -38.32
C ASN A 520 -6.76 32.61 -38.01
N TYR A 521 -8.00 32.85 -38.45
CA TYR A 521 -8.71 34.12 -38.28
C TYR A 521 -10.23 33.95 -38.36
N ASN A 522 -10.98 35.02 -38.08
CA ASN A 522 -12.44 35.14 -38.24
C ASN A 522 -13.25 34.05 -37.51
N GLY A 523 -12.68 33.45 -36.47
CA GLY A 523 -13.28 32.38 -35.70
C GLY A 523 -13.46 31.08 -36.50
N ASN A 524 -12.75 30.90 -37.62
CA ASN A 524 -12.93 29.73 -38.49
C ASN A 524 -12.62 28.40 -37.78
N VAL A 525 -11.63 28.38 -36.88
CA VAL A 525 -11.30 27.23 -36.02
C VAL A 525 -11.96 27.38 -34.63
N GLY A 526 -12.12 28.60 -34.15
CA GLY A 526 -12.73 28.92 -32.86
C GLY A 526 -11.76 28.94 -31.67
N ILE A 527 -10.52 28.47 -31.86
CA ILE A 527 -9.41 28.48 -30.90
C ILE A 527 -8.08 28.73 -31.64
N THR A 528 -6.99 28.89 -30.89
CA THR A 528 -5.63 28.92 -31.46
C THR A 528 -5.28 27.60 -32.14
N THR A 529 -4.27 27.63 -33.00
CA THR A 529 -3.72 26.44 -33.68
C THR A 529 -2.21 26.37 -33.44
N PRO A 530 -1.58 25.19 -33.63
CA PRO A 530 -0.12 25.08 -33.62
C PRO A 530 0.54 26.05 -34.60
N VAL A 531 1.66 26.65 -34.19
CA VAL A 531 2.41 27.74 -34.88
C VAL A 531 3.00 27.37 -36.26
N GLN A 532 2.71 26.19 -36.79
CA GLN A 532 3.25 25.71 -38.08
C GLN A 532 2.18 25.35 -39.10
N ASN A 533 0.91 25.56 -38.76
CA ASN A 533 -0.20 25.09 -39.57
C ASN A 533 -0.38 25.86 -40.88
N TYR A 534 0.21 27.05 -41.03
CA TYR A 534 -0.02 27.94 -42.18
C TYR A 534 1.25 28.26 -42.99
N PRO A 535 1.83 27.28 -43.71
CA PRO A 535 3.05 27.49 -44.49
C PRO A 535 2.87 28.44 -45.69
N MET A 536 1.62 28.77 -46.06
CA MET A 536 1.31 29.74 -47.12
C MET A 536 1.17 31.18 -46.61
N GLY A 537 1.18 31.37 -45.28
CA GLY A 537 0.99 32.65 -44.58
C GLY A 537 2.27 33.41 -44.24
N VAL A 538 3.40 32.95 -44.76
CA VAL A 538 4.73 33.33 -44.27
C VAL A 538 5.11 34.76 -44.71
N SER A 539 5.74 35.51 -43.81
CA SER A 539 6.27 36.85 -44.07
C SER A 539 7.40 36.83 -45.11
N PRO A 540 7.79 37.98 -45.71
CA PRO A 540 8.91 38.01 -46.66
C PRO A 540 10.26 37.55 -46.08
N PHE A 541 10.38 37.52 -44.75
CA PHE A 541 11.60 37.08 -44.07
C PHE A 541 11.51 35.65 -43.49
N GLY A 542 10.41 34.94 -43.71
CA GLY A 542 10.26 33.56 -43.25
C GLY A 542 9.57 33.39 -41.89
N LEU A 543 8.95 34.45 -41.36
CA LEU A 543 8.20 34.37 -40.10
C LEU A 543 6.79 33.86 -40.32
N HIS A 544 6.33 32.98 -39.45
CA HIS A 544 4.99 32.40 -39.49
C HIS A 544 4.06 33.14 -38.53
N ASP A 545 2.76 33.04 -38.80
CA ASP A 545 1.68 33.55 -37.93
C ASP A 545 1.82 35.03 -37.56
N MET A 546 2.51 35.83 -38.37
CA MET A 546 2.53 37.29 -38.25
C MET A 546 1.14 37.94 -38.52
N ALA A 547 0.11 37.13 -38.79
CA ALA A 547 -1.26 37.55 -38.96
C ALA A 547 -2.20 36.43 -38.46
N GLY A 548 -3.09 36.74 -37.52
CA GLY A 548 -4.01 35.77 -36.91
C GLY A 548 -3.39 35.03 -35.72
N ASN A 549 -4.01 33.89 -35.35
CA ASN A 549 -3.67 33.06 -34.19
C ASN A 549 -3.77 33.81 -32.84
N VAL A 550 -2.75 34.57 -32.41
CA VAL A 550 -2.84 35.48 -31.26
C VAL A 550 -2.31 36.88 -31.59
N TRP A 551 -2.92 37.89 -30.96
CA TRP A 551 -2.31 39.22 -30.88
C TRP A 551 -0.97 39.13 -30.17
N GLU A 552 0.03 39.83 -30.67
CA GLU A 552 1.38 39.76 -30.12
C GLU A 552 1.75 41.06 -29.39
N TRP A 553 2.19 40.94 -28.14
CA TRP A 553 2.77 42.05 -27.39
C TRP A 553 4.02 42.63 -28.08
N VAL A 554 4.10 43.96 -28.13
CA VAL A 554 5.31 44.71 -28.52
C VAL A 554 5.82 45.55 -27.34
N ALA A 555 7.09 45.96 -27.40
CA ALA A 555 7.76 46.72 -26.34
C ALA A 555 7.13 48.10 -26.10
N ASP A 556 6.66 48.76 -27.17
CA ASP A 556 6.27 50.15 -27.21
C ASP A 556 5.07 50.47 -26.32
N TRP A 557 5.12 51.65 -25.69
CA TRP A 557 3.89 52.29 -25.23
C TRP A 557 3.02 52.65 -26.44
N TYR A 558 1.71 52.40 -26.34
CA TYR A 558 0.81 52.78 -27.43
C TYR A 558 0.70 54.31 -27.51
N GLY A 559 0.97 54.85 -28.69
CA GLY A 559 0.87 56.29 -28.97
C GLY A 559 0.71 56.62 -30.44
N ASN A 560 0.57 57.91 -30.74
CA ASN A 560 0.43 58.41 -32.10
C ASN A 560 1.76 58.35 -32.85
N TYR A 561 1.69 58.05 -34.15
CA TYR A 561 2.87 58.14 -35.01
C TYR A 561 3.27 59.60 -35.26
N SER A 562 4.58 59.81 -35.40
CA SER A 562 5.16 61.05 -35.89
C SER A 562 5.22 61.03 -37.41
N SER A 563 5.13 62.17 -38.09
CA SER A 563 5.43 62.26 -39.52
C SER A 563 6.94 62.34 -39.82
N GLU A 564 7.78 62.39 -38.79
CA GLU A 564 9.23 62.45 -38.92
C GLU A 564 9.83 61.08 -39.31
N ALA A 565 10.96 61.12 -40.01
CA ALA A 565 11.74 59.93 -40.27
C ALA A 565 12.47 59.50 -38.99
N LEU A 566 12.35 58.23 -38.60
CA LEU A 566 12.91 57.69 -37.37
C LEU A 566 13.92 56.57 -37.65
N VAL A 567 14.90 56.40 -36.75
CA VAL A 567 15.88 55.31 -36.77
C VAL A 567 15.71 54.52 -35.48
N ASP A 568 15.50 53.20 -35.59
CA ASP A 568 15.27 52.29 -34.46
C ASP A 568 14.29 52.84 -33.40
N PRO A 569 13.06 53.25 -33.78
CA PRO A 569 12.11 53.83 -32.83
C PRO A 569 11.65 52.80 -31.80
N VAL A 570 11.59 53.24 -30.53
CA VAL A 570 11.15 52.44 -29.37
C VAL A 570 9.81 52.91 -28.79
N GLY A 571 9.07 53.68 -29.58
CA GLY A 571 7.80 54.28 -29.20
C GLY A 571 7.94 55.47 -28.22
N PRO A 572 6.82 55.99 -27.70
CA PRO A 572 6.80 57.06 -26.71
C PRO A 572 7.45 56.65 -25.37
N GLU A 573 8.03 57.60 -24.64
CA GLU A 573 8.66 57.35 -23.33
C GLU A 573 7.67 56.88 -22.24
N SER A 574 6.38 57.22 -22.38
CA SER A 574 5.34 56.85 -21.42
C SER A 574 3.97 56.67 -22.11
N GLY A 575 3.09 55.92 -21.47
CA GLY A 575 1.73 55.66 -21.93
C GLY A 575 0.90 54.95 -20.88
N THR A 576 -0.37 54.70 -21.20
CA THR A 576 -1.30 53.97 -20.32
C THR A 576 -1.40 52.49 -20.66
N GLY A 577 -1.18 52.14 -21.93
CA GLY A 577 -1.23 50.76 -22.43
C GLY A 577 -0.15 50.50 -23.47
N ARG A 578 0.14 49.23 -23.71
CA ARG A 578 1.14 48.76 -24.68
C ARG A 578 0.46 48.44 -26.02
N GLY A 579 1.26 48.42 -27.09
CA GLY A 579 0.79 48.00 -28.40
C GLY A 579 0.59 46.48 -28.51
N LEU A 580 -0.31 46.07 -29.41
CA LEU A 580 -0.46 44.71 -29.89
C LEU A 580 -0.45 44.70 -31.42
N ARG A 581 0.05 43.62 -32.04
CA ARG A 581 0.08 43.48 -33.50
C ARG A 581 -0.41 42.09 -33.95
N GLY A 582 -0.74 41.95 -35.24
CA GLY A 582 -1.03 40.65 -35.87
C GLY A 582 -2.50 40.23 -35.94
N GLY A 583 -3.36 40.68 -35.02
CA GLY A 583 -4.69 40.09 -34.90
C GLY A 583 -4.67 38.73 -34.22
N SER A 584 -5.84 38.15 -33.97
CA SER A 584 -6.02 36.85 -33.32
C SER A 584 -6.88 35.91 -34.17
N TYR A 585 -7.05 34.66 -33.73
CA TYR A 585 -7.88 33.66 -34.41
C TYR A 585 -9.35 34.09 -34.61
N ASP A 586 -9.87 35.03 -33.82
CA ASP A 586 -11.23 35.59 -33.92
C ASP A 586 -11.28 36.98 -34.59
N SER A 587 -10.13 37.51 -35.03
CA SER A 587 -10.03 38.79 -35.72
C SER A 587 -10.48 38.69 -37.18
N ASP A 588 -11.18 39.72 -37.68
CA ASP A 588 -11.59 39.78 -39.09
C ASP A 588 -10.42 40.16 -40.02
N ASN A 589 -10.72 40.28 -41.32
CA ASN A 589 -9.72 40.58 -42.35
C ASN A 589 -9.09 41.99 -42.23
N VAL A 590 -9.69 42.91 -41.49
CA VAL A 590 -9.12 44.24 -41.22
C VAL A 590 -8.09 44.11 -40.10
N TYR A 591 -8.45 43.39 -39.03
CA TYR A 591 -7.61 43.32 -37.84
C TYR A 591 -6.32 42.50 -38.01
N VAL A 592 -6.23 41.66 -39.03
CA VAL A 592 -5.05 40.84 -39.35
C VAL A 592 -4.11 41.49 -40.39
N ARG A 593 -4.33 42.77 -40.74
CA ARG A 593 -3.42 43.52 -41.61
C ARG A 593 -2.13 43.83 -40.88
N ALA A 594 -1.02 43.77 -41.59
CA ALA A 594 0.29 43.96 -40.97
C ALA A 594 0.53 45.38 -40.45
N ALA A 595 -0.21 46.39 -40.95
CA ALA A 595 -0.18 47.76 -40.42
C ALA A 595 -1.17 48.00 -39.25
N GLU A 596 -2.07 47.06 -38.97
CA GLU A 596 -3.09 47.23 -37.94
C GLU A 596 -2.48 47.19 -36.54
N ARG A 597 -3.01 48.02 -35.64
CA ARG A 597 -2.52 48.17 -34.27
C ARG A 597 -3.63 47.86 -33.28
N GLY A 598 -3.45 46.82 -32.48
CA GLY A 598 -4.26 46.61 -31.27
C GLY A 598 -3.86 47.64 -30.22
N SER A 599 -4.83 48.39 -29.69
CA SER A 599 -4.57 49.62 -28.94
C SER A 599 -4.85 49.54 -27.44
N ASN A 600 -4.00 50.25 -26.69
CA ASN A 600 -4.20 50.63 -25.28
C ASN A 600 -4.53 49.48 -24.31
N PHE A 601 -3.90 48.33 -24.51
CA PHE A 601 -4.00 47.22 -23.58
C PHE A 601 -3.14 47.50 -22.34
N LEU A 602 -3.73 47.42 -21.15
CA LEU A 602 -2.99 47.62 -19.91
C LEU A 602 -1.90 46.54 -19.78
N PRO A 603 -0.67 46.89 -19.41
CA PRO A 603 0.44 45.94 -19.40
C PRO A 603 0.27 44.79 -18.39
N GLY A 604 -0.61 44.95 -17.39
CA GLY A 604 -0.95 43.90 -16.42
C GLY A 604 -2.15 43.03 -16.81
N SER A 605 -2.86 43.35 -17.89
CA SER A 605 -4.01 42.59 -18.37
C SER A 605 -3.58 41.30 -19.06
N ARG A 606 -4.45 40.30 -19.01
CA ARG A 606 -4.34 39.02 -19.70
C ARG A 606 -5.60 38.81 -20.53
N ASP A 607 -5.45 38.21 -21.70
CA ASP A 607 -6.56 37.91 -22.60
C ASP A 607 -6.17 36.65 -23.40
N TYR A 608 -7.10 35.70 -23.55
CA TYR A 608 -6.91 34.46 -24.29
C TYR A 608 -6.59 34.65 -25.79
N ARG A 609 -6.74 35.86 -26.31
CA ARG A 609 -6.36 36.22 -27.69
C ARG A 609 -4.97 36.81 -27.78
N VAL A 610 -4.26 36.99 -26.66
CA VAL A 610 -2.99 37.71 -26.61
C VAL A 610 -1.87 36.78 -26.15
N GLY A 611 -0.83 36.69 -26.98
CA GLY A 611 0.45 36.06 -26.72
C GLY A 611 1.60 36.99 -27.12
N PHE A 612 2.71 36.44 -27.59
CA PHE A 612 3.89 37.22 -27.97
C PHE A 612 4.92 36.41 -28.78
N ARG A 613 5.87 37.14 -29.35
CA ARG A 613 7.15 36.61 -29.86
C ARG A 613 8.31 37.49 -29.38
N CYS A 614 9.52 36.98 -29.49
CA CYS A 614 10.72 37.70 -29.05
C CYS A 614 11.56 38.20 -30.22
N ALA A 615 12.30 39.28 -29.97
CA ALA A 615 13.34 39.82 -30.83
C ALA A 615 14.66 39.92 -30.05
N ALA A 616 15.78 39.89 -30.75
CA ALA A 616 17.10 40.09 -30.17
C ALA A 616 17.97 40.95 -31.11
N PRO A 617 18.96 41.68 -30.59
CA PRO A 617 19.98 42.33 -31.43
C PRO A 617 20.67 41.30 -32.34
N GLN A 618 21.10 41.73 -33.52
CA GLN A 618 21.99 40.93 -34.37
C GLN A 618 23.44 41.37 -34.07
N ASP A 619 24.20 40.51 -33.40
CA ASP A 619 25.62 40.75 -33.04
C ASP A 619 26.55 40.89 -34.25
#